data_AF-A0A844XNQ2-F1
#
_entry.id   AF-A0A844XNQ2-F1
#
_cell.length_a   1.000
_cell.length_b   1.000
_cell.length_c   1.000
_cell.angle_alpha   90.00
_cell.angle_beta   90.00
_cell.angle_gamma   90.00
#
_symmetry.space_group_name_H-M   'P 1'
#
loop_
_entity.id
_entity.type
_entity.pdbx_description
1 polymer ?
#
loop_
_entity_poly.entity_id
_entity_poly.type
_entity_poly.pdbx_seq_one_letter_code
_entity_poly.pdbx_strand_id
1 'polypeptide(L)'
;MSFRYQLSRPLAYWSVEAPSIPFYRLWGPAGLTLIISVLLLVLPVGIDIVGDRSLVSFLSQLFAILPGFYIASLAAVVAFQGGDLDKEMPDATASITANGDTSDVEITLRVFLCYLFAYLTVLAFVGFFTCMAGALAAPSFNMILADSEVANWVRPLLASIYVAFLIFITASLVLCTIQGLYFLAERVHQTLVE
;
A
#
# COMPACT_ATOMS: atom_id res chain seq x y z
N MET A 1 -15.81 22.42 -4.75
CA MET A 1 -15.18 21.07 -4.74
C MET A 1 -16.24 20.04 -4.36
N SER A 2 -16.32 18.92 -5.08
CA SER A 2 -17.30 17.84 -4.82
C SER A 2 -16.81 16.88 -3.72
N PHE A 3 -17.71 16.33 -2.91
CA PHE A 3 -17.40 15.34 -1.87
C PHE A 3 -16.61 14.13 -2.40
N ARG A 4 -16.99 13.64 -3.60
CA ARG A 4 -16.31 12.50 -4.26
C ARG A 4 -14.84 12.78 -4.54
N TYR A 5 -14.52 14.02 -4.90
CA TYR A 5 -13.16 14.44 -5.20
C TYR A 5 -12.29 14.45 -3.94
N GLN A 6 -12.83 14.89 -2.80
CA GLN A 6 -12.09 14.86 -1.52
C GLN A 6 -11.75 13.43 -1.09
N LEU A 7 -12.68 12.47 -1.30
CA LEU A 7 -12.49 11.07 -0.93
C LEU A 7 -11.46 10.36 -1.83
N SER A 8 -11.38 10.70 -3.11
CA SER A 8 -10.43 10.10 -4.05
C SER A 8 -9.03 10.73 -3.99
N ARG A 9 -8.86 11.91 -3.37
CA ARG A 9 -7.56 12.60 -3.35
C ARG A 9 -6.43 11.82 -2.69
N PRO A 10 -6.62 11.10 -1.58
CA PRO A 10 -5.56 10.25 -1.03
C PRO A 10 -5.10 9.15 -2.00
N LEU A 11 -5.94 8.77 -2.98
CA LEU A 11 -5.61 7.83 -4.05
C LEU A 11 -4.99 8.50 -5.28
N ALA A 12 -4.81 9.82 -5.28
CA ALA A 12 -4.20 10.57 -6.39
C ALA A 12 -2.74 10.22 -6.63
N TYR A 13 -2.09 9.44 -5.76
CA TYR A 13 -0.80 8.82 -6.08
C TYR A 13 -0.85 7.99 -7.37
N TRP A 14 -2.00 7.41 -7.72
CA TRP A 14 -2.14 6.68 -8.98
C TRP A 14 -2.07 7.56 -10.23
N SER A 15 -2.38 8.85 -10.11
CA SER A 15 -2.23 9.83 -11.20
C SER A 15 -0.83 10.45 -11.26
N VAL A 16 0.11 10.02 -10.43
CA VAL A 16 1.51 10.42 -10.53
C VAL A 16 2.20 9.51 -11.53
N GLU A 17 2.75 10.09 -12.58
CA GLU A 17 3.55 9.40 -13.58
C GLU A 17 5.01 9.77 -13.39
N ALA A 18 5.85 8.76 -13.17
CA ALA A 18 7.31 8.91 -13.22
C ALA A 18 7.95 7.56 -13.60
N PRO A 19 9.15 7.55 -14.21
CA PRO A 19 9.73 6.34 -14.80
C PRO A 19 9.91 5.16 -13.83
N SER A 20 10.21 5.41 -12.56
CA SER A 20 10.44 4.37 -11.55
C SER A 20 9.18 3.96 -10.76
N ILE A 21 8.10 4.76 -10.79
CA ILE A 21 6.87 4.50 -10.04
C ILE A 21 6.18 3.17 -10.40
N PRO A 22 6.06 2.75 -11.68
CA PRO A 22 5.36 1.50 -11.99
C PRO A 22 6.07 0.28 -11.38
N PHE A 23 7.39 0.35 -11.16
CA PHE A 23 8.14 -0.71 -10.51
C PHE A 23 7.70 -0.90 -9.05
N TYR A 24 7.72 0.15 -8.24
CA TYR A 24 7.34 0.07 -6.83
C TYR A 24 5.83 -0.13 -6.64
N ARG A 25 5.00 0.38 -7.56
CA ARG A 25 3.54 0.32 -7.46
C ARG A 25 2.95 -1.05 -7.76
N LEU A 26 3.49 -1.76 -8.76
CA LEU A 26 2.84 -2.98 -9.27
C LEU A 26 3.82 -4.12 -9.52
N TRP A 27 4.92 -3.87 -10.23
CA TRP A 27 5.84 -4.96 -10.62
C TRP A 27 6.58 -5.58 -9.43
N GLY A 28 7.14 -4.75 -8.55
CA GLY A 28 7.82 -5.17 -7.34
C GLY A 28 6.89 -5.92 -6.39
N PRO A 29 5.71 -5.36 -6.03
CA PRO A 29 4.77 -6.05 -5.16
C PRO A 29 4.24 -7.34 -5.77
N ALA A 30 3.94 -7.38 -7.07
CA ALA A 30 3.49 -8.59 -7.74
C ALA A 30 4.59 -9.68 -7.74
N GLY A 31 5.83 -9.31 -8.05
CA GLY A 31 6.97 -10.24 -7.99
C GLY A 31 7.20 -10.81 -6.60
N LEU A 32 7.19 -9.95 -5.58
CA LEU A 32 7.38 -10.35 -4.18
C LEU A 32 6.22 -11.21 -3.69
N THR A 33 4.99 -10.90 -4.10
CA THR A 33 3.80 -11.71 -3.81
C THR A 33 3.90 -13.10 -4.43
N LEU A 34 4.34 -13.19 -5.69
CA LEU A 34 4.51 -14.47 -6.38
C LEU A 34 5.57 -15.31 -5.66
N ILE A 35 6.72 -14.72 -5.32
CA ILE A 35 7.80 -15.41 -4.60
C ILE A 35 7.32 -15.94 -3.24
N ILE A 36 6.68 -15.09 -2.43
CA ILE A 36 6.19 -15.51 -1.10
C ILE A 36 5.09 -16.56 -1.27
N SER A 37 4.16 -16.39 -2.20
CA SER A 37 3.06 -17.34 -2.41
C SER A 37 3.58 -18.72 -2.83
N VAL A 38 4.58 -18.78 -3.72
CA VAL A 38 5.24 -20.04 -4.10
C VAL A 38 5.98 -20.65 -2.91
N LEU A 39 6.69 -19.85 -2.12
CA LEU A 39 7.39 -20.31 -0.93
C LEU A 39 6.42 -20.93 0.09
N LEU A 40 5.24 -20.33 0.28
CA LEU A 40 4.20 -20.85 1.16
C LEU A 40 3.63 -22.19 0.70
N LEU A 41 3.58 -22.45 -0.61
CA LEU A 41 3.13 -23.74 -1.16
C LEU A 41 4.18 -24.85 -1.02
N VAL A 42 5.46 -24.50 -1.00
CA VAL A 42 6.58 -25.45 -0.85
C VAL A 42 6.81 -25.82 0.63
N LEU A 43 6.34 -24.99 1.56
CA LEU A 43 6.57 -25.20 2.98
C LEU A 43 5.74 -26.39 3.51
N PRO A 44 6.36 -27.38 4.19
CA PRO A 44 5.67 -28.58 4.65
C PRO A 44 4.74 -28.35 5.84
N VAL A 45 4.91 -27.23 6.54
CA VAL A 45 4.04 -26.81 7.65
C VAL A 45 3.07 -25.77 7.13
N GLY A 46 1.78 -26.10 7.12
CA GLY A 46 0.73 -25.15 6.78
C GLY A 46 0.73 -23.98 7.75
N ILE A 47 0.64 -22.76 7.23
CA ILE A 47 0.55 -21.55 8.05
C ILE A 47 -0.92 -21.29 8.39
N ASP A 48 -1.18 -21.05 9.66
CA ASP A 48 -2.51 -20.63 10.11
C ASP A 48 -2.81 -19.24 9.54
N ILE A 49 -3.87 -19.17 8.74
CA ILE A 49 -4.32 -17.94 8.10
C ILE A 49 -5.13 -17.10 9.09
N VAL A 50 -5.99 -17.73 9.91
CA VAL A 50 -6.88 -17.06 10.88
C VAL A 50 -6.78 -17.73 12.26
N GLY A 51 -6.58 -16.96 13.33
CA GLY A 51 -6.39 -17.42 14.71
C GLY A 51 -5.42 -16.55 15.54
N ASP A 52 -5.21 -16.87 16.82
CA ASP A 52 -4.45 -16.04 17.76
C ASP A 52 -2.94 -15.90 17.46
N ARG A 53 -2.40 -16.76 16.58
CA ARG A 53 -1.02 -16.67 16.05
C ARG A 53 -0.98 -16.77 14.53
N SER A 54 -2.01 -16.24 13.88
CA SER A 54 -2.14 -16.33 12.44
C SER A 54 -1.48 -15.16 11.73
N LEU A 55 -1.23 -15.35 10.43
CA LEU A 55 -0.69 -14.31 9.55
C LEU A 55 -1.53 -13.01 9.62
N VAL A 56 -2.86 -13.15 9.66
CA VAL A 56 -3.80 -12.02 9.79
C VAL A 56 -3.63 -11.25 11.10
N SER A 57 -3.32 -11.92 12.22
CA SER A 57 -3.11 -11.27 13.52
C SER A 57 -1.84 -10.41 13.52
N PHE A 58 -0.74 -10.89 12.92
CA PHE A 58 0.48 -10.09 12.82
C PHE A 58 0.34 -8.92 11.84
N LEU A 59 -0.30 -9.15 10.69
CA LEU A 59 -0.51 -8.09 9.70
C LEU A 59 -1.50 -7.02 10.18
N SER A 60 -2.55 -7.39 10.90
CA SER A 60 -3.50 -6.41 11.44
C SER A 60 -2.84 -5.45 12.42
N GLN A 61 -1.94 -5.94 13.28
CA GLN A 61 -1.15 -5.09 14.18
C GLN A 61 -0.24 -4.13 13.41
N LEU A 62 0.46 -4.64 12.39
CA LEU A 62 1.28 -3.81 11.51
C LEU A 62 0.44 -2.71 10.84
N PHE A 63 -0.68 -3.08 10.21
CA PHE A 63 -1.57 -2.14 9.52
C PHE A 63 -2.25 -1.14 10.45
N ALA A 64 -2.41 -1.45 11.74
CA ALA A 64 -2.98 -0.53 12.72
C ALA A 64 -2.00 0.59 13.12
N ILE A 65 -0.70 0.33 13.16
CA ILE A 65 0.32 1.29 13.59
C ILE A 65 0.72 2.24 12.45
N LEU A 66 0.79 1.71 11.23
CA LEU A 66 1.32 2.43 10.06
C LEU A 66 0.58 3.72 9.66
N PRO A 67 -0.76 3.83 9.75
CA PRO A 67 -1.46 5.08 9.46
C PRO A 67 -0.94 6.24 10.30
N GLY A 68 -0.66 6.01 11.60
CA GLY A 68 -0.09 7.02 12.47
C GLY A 68 1.30 7.46 12.04
N PHE A 69 2.15 6.50 11.64
CA PHE A 69 3.49 6.78 11.11
C PHE A 69 3.43 7.63 9.84
N TYR A 70 2.60 7.27 8.86
CA TYR A 70 2.50 8.01 7.60
C TYR A 70 1.90 9.41 7.76
N ILE A 71 0.92 9.57 8.65
CA ILE A 71 0.37 10.90 8.97
C ILE A 71 1.45 11.76 9.63
N ALA A 72 2.28 11.20 10.51
CA ALA A 72 3.39 11.91 11.12
C ALA A 72 4.46 12.32 10.07
N SER A 73 4.80 11.41 9.14
CA SER A 73 5.69 11.74 8.02
C SER A 73 5.12 12.85 7.14
N LEU A 74 3.82 12.82 6.85
CA LEU A 74 3.14 13.87 6.08
C LEU A 74 3.18 15.22 6.82
N ALA A 75 2.91 15.23 8.13
CA ALA A 75 3.03 16.43 8.94
C ALA A 75 4.47 16.99 8.94
N ALA A 76 5.48 16.13 9.03
CA ALA A 76 6.88 16.54 8.97
C ALA A 76 7.24 17.15 7.60
N VAL A 77 6.85 16.48 6.50
CA VAL A 77 7.07 16.97 5.13
C VAL A 77 6.39 18.31 4.90
N VAL A 78 5.22 18.56 5.49
CA VAL A 78 4.53 19.86 5.36
C VAL A 78 5.16 20.94 6.26
N ALA A 79 5.62 20.57 7.45
CA ALA A 79 6.20 21.52 8.41
C ALA A 79 7.58 22.05 7.98
N PHE A 80 8.39 21.25 7.30
CA PHE A 80 9.69 21.70 6.80
C PHE A 80 9.53 22.68 5.64
N GLN A 81 9.66 23.98 5.88
CA GLN A 81 9.56 25.01 4.84
C GLN A 81 10.92 25.32 4.21
N GLY A 82 10.96 25.45 2.88
CA GLY A 82 12.17 25.77 2.11
C GLY A 82 13.13 24.59 1.90
N GLY A 83 14.04 24.74 0.95
CA GLY A 83 15.10 23.76 0.64
C GLY A 83 14.78 22.81 -0.52
N ASP A 84 15.43 21.64 -0.54
CA ASP A 84 15.39 20.67 -1.63
C ASP A 84 14.03 19.98 -1.83
N LEU A 85 13.13 20.09 -0.85
CA LEU A 85 11.76 19.57 -0.93
C LEU A 85 10.88 20.36 -1.92
N ASP A 86 11.20 21.63 -2.16
CA ASP A 86 10.46 22.49 -3.08
C ASP A 86 11.01 22.45 -4.50
N LYS A 87 12.08 21.68 -4.74
CA LYS A 87 12.60 21.43 -6.08
C LYS A 87 11.66 20.55 -6.89
N GLU A 88 11.57 20.84 -8.17
CA GLU A 88 10.86 20.03 -9.15
C GLU A 88 11.47 18.63 -9.20
N MET A 89 10.60 17.63 -9.23
CA MET A 89 11.01 16.26 -9.38
C MET A 89 11.16 15.97 -10.89
N PRO A 90 12.37 15.70 -11.40
CA PRO A 90 12.57 15.44 -12.83
C PRO A 90 11.68 14.28 -13.30
N ASP A 91 11.02 14.51 -14.43
CA ASP A 91 10.12 13.57 -15.11
C ASP A 91 8.95 13.05 -14.26
N ALA A 92 8.48 13.84 -13.28
CA ALA A 92 7.31 13.51 -12.49
C ALA A 92 6.17 14.52 -12.73
N THR A 93 5.07 14.03 -13.27
CA THR A 93 3.83 14.79 -13.45
C THR A 93 2.73 14.22 -12.57
N ALA A 94 1.82 15.08 -12.11
CA ALA A 94 0.59 14.64 -11.47
C ALA A 94 -0.61 15.42 -11.98
N SER A 95 -1.73 14.72 -12.07
CA SER A 95 -3.00 15.32 -12.45
C SER A 95 -3.62 16.10 -11.28
N ILE A 96 -3.61 17.42 -11.37
CA ILE A 96 -4.16 18.32 -10.36
C ILE A 96 -5.39 19.02 -10.94
N THR A 97 -6.56 18.76 -10.36
CA THR A 97 -7.75 19.55 -10.67
C THR A 97 -7.77 20.82 -9.84
N ALA A 98 -7.69 21.99 -10.48
CA ALA A 98 -7.88 23.30 -9.87
C ALA A 98 -9.02 24.01 -10.58
N ASN A 99 -9.96 24.61 -9.83
CA ASN A 99 -11.08 25.38 -10.38
C ASN A 99 -11.98 24.68 -11.43
N GLY A 100 -11.96 23.34 -11.48
CA GLY A 100 -12.78 22.55 -12.42
C GLY A 100 -12.02 22.04 -13.64
N ASP A 101 -10.82 22.56 -13.91
CA ASP A 101 -9.92 22.04 -14.93
C ASP A 101 -8.90 21.08 -14.33
N THR A 102 -8.69 19.95 -15.00
CA THR A 102 -7.68 18.95 -14.64
C THR A 102 -6.52 19.09 -15.61
N SER A 103 -5.36 19.48 -15.10
CA SER A 103 -4.12 19.57 -15.88
C SER A 103 -3.04 18.72 -15.23
N ASP A 104 -2.20 18.12 -16.07
CA ASP A 104 -1.00 17.44 -15.62
C ASP A 104 0.08 18.50 -15.40
N VAL A 105 0.55 18.60 -14.17
CA VAL A 105 1.51 19.62 -13.74
C VAL A 105 2.74 18.91 -13.19
N GLU A 106 3.91 19.46 -13.47
CA GLU A 106 5.16 19.03 -12.85
C GLU A 106 5.05 19.21 -11.33
N ILE A 107 5.42 18.17 -10.59
CA ILE A 107 5.28 18.17 -9.14
C ILE A 107 6.63 18.35 -8.45
N THR A 108 6.60 19.06 -7.32
CA THR A 108 7.76 19.13 -6.42
C THR A 108 7.88 17.84 -5.61
N LEU A 109 9.09 17.60 -5.08
CA LEU A 109 9.36 16.46 -4.21
C LEU A 109 8.41 16.43 -2.99
N ARG A 110 8.06 17.59 -2.43
CA ARG A 110 7.09 17.72 -1.35
C ARG A 110 5.71 17.19 -1.74
N VAL A 111 5.19 17.62 -2.90
CA VAL A 111 3.87 17.20 -3.39
C VAL A 111 3.85 15.70 -3.65
N PHE A 112 4.92 15.17 -4.26
CA PHE A 112 5.12 13.74 -4.45
C PHE A 112 5.04 12.96 -3.13
N LEU A 113 5.82 13.36 -2.12
CA LEU A 113 5.87 12.70 -0.82
C LEU A 113 4.53 12.77 -0.08
N CYS A 114 3.83 13.90 -0.16
CA CYS A 114 2.49 14.04 0.41
C CYS A 114 1.50 13.05 -0.23
N TYR A 115 1.50 12.93 -1.56
CA TYR A 115 0.64 11.94 -2.24
C TYR A 115 1.03 10.50 -1.91
N LEU A 116 2.33 10.20 -1.84
CA LEU A 116 2.83 8.89 -1.45
C LEU A 116 2.34 8.50 -0.06
N PHE A 117 2.62 9.31 0.98
CA PHE A 117 2.22 8.98 2.36
C PHE A 117 0.69 8.97 2.55
N ALA A 118 -0.06 9.82 1.84
CA ALA A 118 -1.52 9.76 1.84
C ALA A 118 -2.03 8.43 1.27
N TYR A 119 -1.45 7.97 0.16
CA TYR A 119 -1.77 6.68 -0.44
C TYR A 119 -1.43 5.51 0.48
N LEU A 120 -0.24 5.50 1.10
CA LEU A 120 0.15 4.44 2.05
C LEU A 120 -0.77 4.40 3.28
N THR A 121 -1.25 5.55 3.74
CA THR A 121 -2.23 5.64 4.84
C THR A 121 -3.53 4.93 4.47
N VAL A 122 -4.07 5.22 3.29
CA VAL A 122 -5.29 4.53 2.81
C VAL A 122 -5.03 3.05 2.59
N LEU A 123 -3.89 2.67 2.02
CA LEU A 123 -3.54 1.27 1.79
C LEU A 123 -3.43 0.49 3.11
N ALA A 124 -2.88 1.10 4.16
CA ALA A 124 -2.83 0.51 5.51
C ALA A 124 -4.24 0.31 6.09
N PHE A 125 -5.14 1.30 5.95
CA PHE A 125 -6.54 1.13 6.36
C PHE A 125 -7.23 0.00 5.59
N VAL A 126 -7.06 -0.06 4.28
CA VAL A 126 -7.62 -1.13 3.44
C VAL A 126 -7.07 -2.49 3.88
N GLY A 127 -5.76 -2.60 4.14
CA GLY A 127 -5.14 -3.81 4.68
C GLY A 127 -5.74 -4.22 6.03
N PHE A 128 -5.90 -3.28 6.96
CA PHE A 128 -6.51 -3.53 8.27
C PHE A 128 -7.96 -4.03 8.15
N PHE A 129 -8.80 -3.34 7.37
CA PHE A 129 -10.19 -3.75 7.15
C PHE A 129 -10.28 -5.09 6.44
N THR A 130 -9.37 -5.40 5.52
CA THR A 130 -9.29 -6.71 4.86
C THR A 130 -8.98 -7.81 5.87
N CYS A 131 -7.99 -7.60 6.75
CA CYS A 131 -7.67 -8.52 7.84
C CYS A 131 -8.87 -8.75 8.77
N MET A 132 -9.55 -7.67 9.18
CA MET A 132 -10.73 -7.73 10.04
C MET A 132 -11.88 -8.49 9.36
N ALA A 133 -12.16 -8.19 8.10
CA ALA A 133 -13.20 -8.87 7.33
C ALA A 133 -12.90 -10.37 7.18
N GLY A 134 -11.66 -10.75 6.88
CA GLY A 134 -11.26 -12.14 6.79
C GLY A 134 -11.37 -12.89 8.12
N ALA A 135 -10.97 -12.26 9.23
CA ALA A 135 -11.08 -12.86 10.57
C ALA A 135 -12.55 -13.11 10.97
N LEU A 136 -13.45 -12.15 10.68
CA LEU A 136 -14.88 -12.26 10.98
C LEU A 136 -15.62 -13.23 10.05
N ALA A 137 -15.25 -13.27 8.77
CA ALA A 137 -15.93 -14.09 7.79
C ALA A 137 -15.47 -15.57 7.80
N ALA A 138 -14.24 -15.84 8.25
CA ALA A 138 -13.68 -17.19 8.32
C ALA A 138 -14.59 -18.25 9.00
N PRO A 139 -15.16 -18.03 10.20
CA PRO A 139 -16.05 -19.01 10.82
C PRO A 139 -17.34 -19.22 10.02
N SER A 140 -17.92 -18.16 9.46
CA SER A 140 -19.13 -18.25 8.62
C SER A 140 -18.88 -19.05 7.34
N PHE A 141 -17.74 -18.82 6.67
CA PHE A 141 -17.37 -19.60 5.48
C PHE A 141 -17.13 -21.07 5.81
N ASN A 142 -16.47 -21.38 6.93
CA ASN A 142 -16.25 -22.76 7.35
C ASN A 142 -17.57 -23.50 7.64
N MET A 143 -18.59 -22.81 8.16
CA MET A 143 -19.90 -23.41 8.45
C MET A 143 -20.73 -23.66 7.19
N ILE A 144 -20.73 -22.71 6.23
CA ILE A 144 -21.51 -22.82 4.98
C ILE A 144 -20.93 -23.90 4.06
N LEU A 145 -19.60 -24.06 4.05
CA LEU A 145 -18.92 -25.02 3.19
C LEU A 145 -18.78 -26.43 3.81
N ALA A 146 -19.28 -26.67 5.03
CA ALA A 146 -19.08 -27.95 5.73
C ALA A 146 -19.76 -29.16 5.04
N ASP A 147 -20.78 -28.94 4.20
CA ASP A 147 -21.71 -29.98 3.74
C ASP A 147 -21.59 -30.38 2.25
N SER A 148 -20.59 -29.87 1.52
CA SER A 148 -20.46 -30.16 0.07
C SER A 148 -19.10 -30.77 -0.30
N GLU A 149 -19.08 -31.81 -1.13
CA GLU A 149 -17.84 -32.39 -1.70
C GLU A 149 -17.04 -31.36 -2.53
N VAL A 150 -17.73 -30.33 -3.04
CA VAL A 150 -17.15 -29.18 -3.75
C VAL A 150 -16.30 -28.29 -2.82
N ALA A 151 -16.55 -28.33 -1.51
CA ALA A 151 -15.83 -27.53 -0.52
C ALA A 151 -14.35 -27.85 -0.42
N ASN A 152 -13.95 -29.11 -0.69
CA ASN A 152 -12.55 -29.52 -0.60
C ASN A 152 -11.66 -28.83 -1.64
N TRP A 153 -12.21 -28.42 -2.79
CA TRP A 153 -11.48 -27.68 -3.82
C TRP A 153 -11.64 -26.17 -3.68
N VAL A 154 -12.84 -25.70 -3.34
CA VAL A 154 -13.14 -24.26 -3.25
C VAL A 154 -12.47 -23.61 -2.04
N ARG A 155 -12.40 -24.30 -0.89
CA ARG A 155 -11.83 -23.77 0.35
C ARG A 155 -10.34 -23.41 0.23
N PRO A 156 -9.43 -24.30 -0.22
CA PRO A 156 -8.02 -23.95 -0.36
C PRO A 156 -7.78 -22.89 -1.44
N LEU A 157 -8.57 -22.90 -2.53
CA LEU A 157 -8.48 -21.89 -3.57
C LEU A 157 -8.81 -20.49 -3.03
N LEU A 158 -9.94 -20.35 -2.33
CA LEU A 158 -10.38 -19.08 -1.76
C LEU A 158 -9.39 -18.58 -0.70
N ALA A 159 -8.89 -19.48 0.15
CA ALA A 159 -7.87 -19.17 1.15
C ALA A 159 -6.55 -18.70 0.50
N SER A 160 -6.10 -19.37 -0.56
CA SER A 160 -4.90 -18.98 -1.30
C SER A 160 -5.05 -17.61 -1.96
N ILE A 161 -6.22 -17.29 -2.54
CA ILE A 161 -6.50 -15.98 -3.14
C ILE A 161 -6.46 -14.90 -2.06
N TYR A 162 -7.09 -15.14 -0.90
CA TYR A 162 -7.09 -14.20 0.22
C TYR A 162 -5.68 -13.93 0.76
N VAL A 163 -4.88 -14.97 0.95
CA VAL A 163 -3.48 -14.84 1.42
C VAL A 163 -2.62 -14.11 0.39
N ALA A 164 -2.72 -14.47 -0.90
CA ALA A 164 -2.00 -13.79 -1.97
C ALA A 164 -2.37 -12.29 -2.03
N PHE A 165 -3.65 -11.96 -1.89
CA PHE A 165 -4.11 -10.57 -1.84
C PHE A 165 -3.56 -9.80 -0.64
N LEU A 166 -3.53 -10.40 0.55
CA LEU A 166 -2.93 -9.78 1.74
C LEU A 166 -1.43 -9.54 1.56
N ILE A 167 -0.69 -10.54 1.06
CA ILE A 167 0.74 -10.41 0.79
C ILE A 167 0.99 -9.29 -0.21
N PHE A 168 0.14 -9.17 -1.24
CA PHE A 168 0.23 -8.09 -2.22
C PHE A 168 0.08 -6.70 -1.61
N ILE A 169 -0.90 -6.52 -0.72
CA ILE A 169 -1.07 -5.26 0.01
C ILE A 169 0.15 -4.98 0.88
N THR A 170 0.63 -5.96 1.65
CA THR A 170 1.79 -5.81 2.52
C THR A 170 3.05 -5.49 1.72
N ALA A 171 3.30 -6.19 0.61
CA ALA A 171 4.46 -5.98 -0.26
C ALA A 171 4.44 -4.59 -0.89
N SER A 172 3.27 -4.15 -1.38
CA SER A 172 3.07 -2.79 -1.91
C SER A 172 3.37 -1.74 -0.85
N LEU A 173 2.86 -1.95 0.36
CA LEU A 173 3.09 -1.05 1.47
C LEU A 173 4.57 -0.97 1.84
N VAL A 174 5.28 -2.09 1.96
CA VAL A 174 6.70 -2.12 2.32
C VAL A 174 7.57 -1.46 1.25
N LEU A 175 7.37 -1.81 -0.03
CA LEU A 175 8.17 -1.26 -1.12
C LEU A 175 7.94 0.24 -1.31
N CYS A 176 6.70 0.71 -1.26
CA CYS A 176 6.40 2.14 -1.32
C CYS A 176 6.91 2.88 -0.08
N THR A 177 6.98 2.22 1.09
CA THR A 177 7.58 2.82 2.30
C THR A 177 9.08 2.99 2.12
N ILE A 178 9.77 1.96 1.62
CA ILE A 178 11.21 2.03 1.31
C ILE A 178 11.48 3.16 0.30
N GLN A 179 10.64 3.29 -0.73
CA GLN A 179 10.73 4.40 -1.66
C GLN A 179 10.60 5.74 -0.92
N GLY A 180 9.56 5.94 -0.10
CA GLY A 180 9.39 7.16 0.68
C GLY A 180 10.57 7.47 1.61
N LEU A 181 11.13 6.45 2.26
CA LEU A 181 12.32 6.58 3.10
C LEU A 181 13.55 6.97 2.29
N TYR A 182 13.77 6.39 1.11
CA TYR A 182 14.87 6.78 0.23
C TYR A 182 14.79 8.26 -0.16
N PHE A 183 13.60 8.72 -0.52
CA PHE A 183 13.38 10.13 -0.85
C PHE A 183 13.66 11.06 0.35
N LEU A 184 13.25 10.69 1.56
CA LEU A 184 13.48 11.49 2.76
C LEU A 184 14.92 11.43 3.29
N ALA A 185 15.54 10.27 3.29
CA ALA A 185 16.86 10.07 3.88
C ALA A 185 17.97 10.59 2.97
N GLU A 186 17.88 10.25 1.68
CA GLU A 186 18.97 10.48 0.73
C GLU A 186 18.66 11.71 -0.14
N ARG A 187 17.52 11.72 -0.83
CA ARG A 187 17.25 12.73 -1.87
C ARG A 187 17.01 14.14 -1.33
N VAL A 188 16.55 14.27 -0.09
CA VAL A 188 16.47 15.57 0.61
C VAL A 188 17.86 16.16 0.92
N HIS A 189 18.91 15.33 0.99
CA HIS A 189 20.27 15.75 1.34
C HIS A 189 21.25 15.70 0.15
N GLN A 190 20.84 15.14 -1.00
CA GLN A 190 21.70 14.94 -2.18
C GLN A 190 22.08 16.22 -2.95
N THR A 191 21.92 17.41 -2.36
CA THR A 191 22.64 18.61 -2.82
C THR A 191 24.15 18.59 -2.58
N LEU A 192 24.71 17.49 -2.04
CA LEU A 192 26.15 17.37 -1.78
C LEU A 192 27.02 17.10 -3.02
N VAL A 193 26.48 16.94 -4.23
CA VAL A 193 27.29 16.86 -5.45
C VAL A 193 26.54 17.53 -6.61
N GLU A 194 26.89 18.79 -6.87
CA GLU A 194 26.74 19.39 -8.21
C GLU A 194 27.71 18.73 -9.20
#